data_AF-A0AAV6JAR3-F1
#
_entry.id   AF-A0AAV6JAR3-F1
#
_cell.length_a   1.000
_cell.length_b   1.000
_cell.length_c   1.000
_cell.angle_alpha   90.00
_cell.angle_beta   90.00
_cell.angle_gamma   90.00
#
_symmetry.space_group_name_H-M   'P 1'
#
loop_
_entity.id
_entity.type
_entity.pdbx_description
1 polymer ?
#
loop_
_entity_poly.entity_id
_entity_poly.type
_entity_poly.pdbx_seq_one_letter_code
_entity_poly.pdbx_strand_id
1 'polypeptide(L)'
;MSSMERILERYERYSYAERQLVATDLESQGSWTLEHAKLKVRLEVLQKNQRHFMGEDLDTLSLKELQNLEHQLETALKHIRSKKNQLMFESISELQKKVRSHLCSFA
;
A
#
# COMPACT_ATOMS: atom_id res chain seq x y z
N MET A 1 -52.05 -32.39 8.58
CA MET A 1 -51.23 -31.51 9.43
C MET A 1 -51.97 -30.20 9.59
N SER A 2 -52.15 -29.74 10.83
CA SER A 2 -53.02 -28.63 11.20
C SER A 2 -52.50 -27.30 10.62
N SER A 3 -53.40 -26.40 10.23
CA SER A 3 -53.06 -25.05 9.75
C SER A 3 -52.15 -24.30 10.74
N MET A 4 -52.33 -24.55 12.04
CA MET A 4 -51.57 -23.93 13.12
C MET A 4 -50.10 -24.38 13.17
N GLU A 5 -49.83 -25.67 12.96
CA GLU A 5 -48.46 -26.21 12.95
C GLU A 5 -47.64 -25.60 11.81
N ARG A 6 -48.26 -25.41 10.64
CA ARG A 6 -47.62 -24.76 9.48
C ARG A 6 -47.30 -23.28 9.72
N ILE A 7 -48.14 -22.59 10.48
CA ILE A 7 -47.92 -21.17 10.81
C ILE A 7 -46.75 -21.04 11.81
N LEU A 8 -46.74 -21.90 12.84
CA LEU A 8 -45.65 -21.93 13.83
C LEU A 8 -44.30 -22.27 13.19
N GLU A 9 -44.27 -23.30 12.32
CA GLU A 9 -43.05 -23.68 11.61
C GLU A 9 -42.51 -22.55 10.72
N ARG A 10 -43.39 -21.81 10.01
CA ARG A 10 -42.96 -20.63 9.26
C ARG A 10 -42.37 -19.57 10.16
N TYR A 11 -43.04 -19.25 11.26
CA TYR A 11 -42.58 -18.21 12.19
C TYR A 11 -41.21 -18.55 12.78
N GLU A 12 -41.01 -19.80 13.19
CA GLU A 12 -39.73 -20.27 13.73
C GLU A 12 -38.60 -20.16 12.70
N ARG A 13 -38.86 -20.53 11.45
CA ARG A 13 -37.88 -20.38 10.35
C ARG A 13 -37.51 -18.91 10.11
N TYR A 14 -38.49 -17.99 10.13
CA TYR A 14 -38.20 -16.56 9.94
C TYR A 14 -37.42 -15.96 11.12
N SER A 15 -37.83 -16.27 12.35
CA SER A 15 -37.12 -15.84 13.57
C SER A 15 -35.67 -16.33 13.61
N TYR A 16 -35.44 -17.59 13.21
CA TYR A 16 -34.09 -18.15 13.13
C TYR A 16 -33.24 -17.52 12.01
N ALA A 17 -33.83 -17.25 10.85
CA ALA A 17 -33.16 -16.57 9.75
C ALA A 17 -32.75 -15.12 10.12
N GLU A 18 -33.63 -14.39 10.80
CA GLU A 18 -33.37 -13.03 11.26
C GLU A 18 -32.22 -12.97 12.28
N ARG A 19 -32.20 -13.89 13.26
CA ARG A 19 -31.10 -13.99 14.23
C ARG A 19 -29.75 -14.31 13.58
N GLN A 20 -29.74 -15.19 12.57
CA GLN A 20 -28.52 -15.50 11.83
C GLN A 20 -28.01 -14.28 11.02
N LEU A 21 -28.90 -13.50 10.42
CA LEU A 21 -28.52 -12.27 9.70
C LEU A 21 -27.87 -11.24 10.65
N VAL A 22 -28.46 -11.03 11.83
CA VAL A 22 -27.90 -10.12 12.85
C VAL A 22 -26.55 -10.61 13.35
N ALA A 23 -26.40 -11.92 13.60
CA ALA A 23 -25.12 -12.49 14.01
C ALA A 23 -24.04 -12.32 12.93
N THR A 24 -24.39 -12.56 11.67
CA THR A 24 -23.48 -12.39 10.53
C THR A 24 -23.08 -10.93 10.33
N ASP A 25 -24.01 -9.99 10.51
CA ASP A 25 -23.75 -8.55 10.42
C ASP A 25 -22.77 -8.10 11.52
N LEU A 26 -22.98 -8.54 12.76
CA LEU A 26 -22.10 -8.24 13.88
C LEU A 26 -20.69 -8.84 13.72
N GLU A 27 -20.58 -10.07 13.21
CA GLU A 27 -19.30 -10.69 12.85
C GLU A 27 -18.60 -9.93 11.72
N SER A 28 -19.35 -9.48 10.71
CA SER A 28 -18.81 -8.69 9.60
C SER A 28 -18.31 -7.31 10.05
N GLN A 29 -19.04 -6.67 10.97
CA GLN A 29 -18.67 -5.39 11.58
C GLN A 29 -17.44 -5.54 12.49
N GLY A 30 -17.37 -6.62 13.26
CA GLY A 30 -16.20 -6.97 14.07
C GLY A 30 -14.96 -7.21 13.21
N SER A 31 -15.12 -7.94 12.09
CA SER A 31 -14.08 -8.18 11.09
C SER A 31 -13.59 -6.87 10.46
N TRP A 32 -14.51 -6.00 10.04
CA TRP A 32 -14.17 -4.70 9.47
C TRP A 32 -13.43 -3.79 10.46
N THR A 33 -13.88 -3.77 11.71
CA THR A 33 -13.24 -2.98 12.77
C THR A 33 -11.81 -3.44 13.04
N LEU A 34 -11.58 -4.75 13.06
CA LEU A 34 -10.25 -5.35 13.23
C LEU A 34 -9.32 -5.02 12.06
N GLU A 35 -9.78 -5.20 10.83
CA GLU A 35 -8.99 -4.89 9.63
C GLU A 35 -8.67 -3.40 9.54
N HIS A 36 -9.62 -2.53 9.90
CA HIS A 36 -9.39 -1.09 9.99
C HIS A 36 -8.33 -0.74 11.04
N ALA A 37 -8.39 -1.34 12.23
CA ALA A 37 -7.37 -1.14 13.27
C ALA A 37 -5.97 -1.58 12.80
N LYS A 38 -5.88 -2.74 12.14
CA LYS A 38 -4.63 -3.26 11.57
C LYS A 38 -4.08 -2.34 10.48
N LEU A 39 -4.93 -1.80 9.61
CA LEU A 39 -4.53 -0.85 8.58
C LEU A 39 -4.02 0.45 9.20
N LYS A 40 -4.70 0.95 10.25
CA LYS A 40 -4.29 2.17 10.97
C LYS A 40 -2.89 2.03 11.58
N VAL A 41 -2.60 0.91 12.25
CA VAL A 41 -1.26 0.64 12.80
C VAL A 41 -0.20 0.61 11.69
N ARG A 42 -0.49 -0.02 10.55
CA ARG A 42 0.44 -0.01 9.40
C ARG A 42 0.71 1.39 8.88
N LEU A 43 -0.32 2.24 8.80
CA LEU A 43 -0.20 3.62 8.36
C LEU A 43 0.67 4.44 9.32
N GLU A 44 0.48 4.29 10.63
CA GLU A 44 1.29 4.97 11.65
C GLU A 44 2.77 4.57 11.55
N VAL A 45 3.06 3.29 11.34
CA VAL A 45 4.44 2.81 11.12
C VAL A 45 5.04 3.39 9.84
N LEU A 46 4.29 3.43 8.75
CA LEU A 46 4.77 4.01 7.49
C LEU A 46 5.05 5.51 7.62
N GLN A 47 4.17 6.26 8.29
CA GLN A 47 4.37 7.68 8.55
C GLN A 47 5.60 7.92 9.43
N LYS A 48 5.80 7.11 10.48
CA LYS A 48 6.99 7.18 11.32
C LYS A 48 8.26 6.91 10.51
N ASN A 49 8.26 5.87 9.68
CA ASN A 49 9.40 5.57 8.81
C ASN A 49 9.68 6.70 7.81
N GLN A 50 8.64 7.32 7.25
CA GLN A 50 8.80 8.47 6.37
C GLN A 50 9.53 9.62 7.08
N ARG A 51 9.13 9.95 8.31
CA ARG A 51 9.81 10.98 9.12
C ARG A 51 11.28 10.64 9.35
N HIS A 52 11.59 9.39 9.71
CA HIS A 52 12.98 8.95 9.84
C HIS A 52 13.77 9.13 8.53
N PHE A 53 13.20 8.76 7.38
CA PHE A 53 13.86 8.96 6.08
C PHE A 53 14.07 10.45 5.74
N MET A 54 13.26 11.35 6.30
CA MET A 54 13.42 12.81 6.19
C MET A 54 14.38 13.39 7.23
N GLY A 55 14.96 12.56 8.11
CA GLY A 55 15.87 12.99 9.16
C GLY A 55 15.18 13.52 10.43
N GLU A 56 13.90 13.22 10.60
CA GLU A 56 13.09 13.60 11.76
C GLU A 56 12.93 12.41 12.75
N ASP A 57 12.61 12.68 14.02
CA ASP A 57 12.36 11.68 15.09
C ASP A 57 13.47 10.62 15.29
N LEU A 58 14.72 10.98 14.99
CA LEU A 58 15.88 10.08 14.99
C LEU A 58 16.39 9.71 16.40
N ASP A 59 16.04 10.50 17.41
CA ASP A 59 16.38 10.31 18.82
C ASP A 59 15.81 8.99 19.39
N THR A 60 14.74 8.48 18.78
CA THR A 60 14.13 7.21 19.16
C THR A 60 14.84 5.97 18.60
N LEU A 61 15.82 6.15 17.72
CA LEU A 61 16.53 5.07 17.04
C LEU A 61 17.84 4.72 17.74
N SER A 62 18.14 3.42 17.82
CA SER A 62 19.46 2.95 18.23
C SER A 62 20.51 3.21 17.15
N LEU A 63 21.80 3.17 17.53
CA LEU A 63 22.92 3.31 16.59
C LEU A 63 22.83 2.32 15.41
N LYS A 64 22.45 1.08 15.68
CA LYS A 64 22.29 0.04 14.64
C LYS A 64 21.17 0.38 13.67
N GLU A 65 20.05 0.91 14.17
CA GLU A 65 18.92 1.32 13.33
C GLU A 65 19.27 2.55 12.49
N LEU A 66 20.02 3.51 13.05
CA LEU A 66 20.54 4.66 12.32
C LEU A 66 21.49 4.26 11.19
N GLN A 67 22.43 3.36 11.45
CA GLN A 67 23.33 2.84 10.41
C GLN A 67 22.56 2.12 9.30
N ASN A 68 21.53 1.35 9.65
CA ASN A 68 20.68 0.68 8.67
C ASN A 68 19.83 1.68 7.86
N LEU A 69 19.36 2.76 8.49
CA LEU A 69 18.64 3.85 7.83
C LEU A 69 19.55 4.58 6.83
N GLU A 70 20.76 4.93 7.25
CA GLU A 70 21.77 5.57 6.40
C GLU A 70 22.10 4.72 5.18
N HIS A 71 22.37 3.42 5.39
CA HIS A 71 22.67 2.50 4.30
C HIS A 71 21.52 2.36 3.28
N GLN A 72 20.28 2.34 3.75
CA GLN A 72 19.10 2.32 2.88
C GLN A 72 19.00 3.60 2.04
N LEU A 73 19.20 4.77 2.66
CA LEU A 73 19.18 6.06 1.97
C LEU A 73 20.29 6.16 0.93
N GLU A 74 21.51 5.75 1.29
CA GLU A 74 22.66 5.75 0.36
C GLU A 74 22.37 4.87 -0.87
N THR A 75 21.87 3.65 -0.63
CA THR A 75 21.55 2.71 -1.71
C THR A 75 20.45 3.24 -2.62
N ALA A 76 19.38 3.79 -2.05
CA ALA A 76 18.28 4.39 -2.81
C ALA A 76 18.78 5.59 -3.64
N LEU A 77 19.58 6.48 -3.05
CA LEU A 77 20.16 7.63 -3.75
C LEU A 77 21.08 7.20 -4.90
N LYS A 78 21.91 6.18 -4.69
CA LYS A 78 22.76 5.60 -5.75
C LYS A 78 21.92 5.09 -6.90
N HIS A 79 20.83 4.37 -6.61
CA HIS A 79 19.92 3.87 -7.64
C HIS A 79 19.24 5.02 -8.42
N ILE A 80 18.72 6.03 -7.72
CA ILE A 80 18.08 7.21 -8.34
C ILE A 80 19.08 7.94 -9.26
N ARG A 81 20.30 8.20 -8.77
CA ARG A 81 21.35 8.86 -9.57
C ARG A 81 21.72 8.04 -10.81
N SER A 82 21.88 6.73 -10.65
CA SER A 82 22.17 5.83 -11.78
C SER A 82 21.08 5.89 -12.84
N LYS A 83 19.81 5.81 -12.43
CA LYS A 83 18.67 5.88 -13.35
C LYS A 83 18.57 7.23 -14.04
N LYS A 84 18.78 8.33 -13.32
CA LYS A 84 18.80 9.68 -13.90
C LYS A 84 19.91 9.84 -14.93
N ASN A 85 21.11 9.33 -14.63
CA ASN A 85 22.23 9.37 -15.56
C ASN A 85 21.94 8.54 -16.83
N GLN A 86 21.38 7.33 -16.67
CA GLN A 86 21.00 6.50 -17.79
C GLN A 86 20.02 7.23 -18.73
N LEU A 87 18.93 7.80 -18.19
CA LEU A 87 17.95 8.55 -18.98
C LEU A 87 18.58 9.77 -19.68
N MET A 88 19.53 10.44 -19.03
CA MET A 88 20.25 11.56 -19.63
C MET A 88 21.13 11.09 -20.81
N PHE A 89 21.84 9.98 -20.66
CA PHE A 89 22.64 9.42 -21.75
C PHE A 89 21.80 8.94 -22.92
N GLU A 90 20.64 8.34 -22.66
CA GLU A 90 19.66 7.96 -23.68
C GLU A 90 19.21 9.21 -24.46
N SER A 91 18.80 10.27 -23.77
CA SER A 91 18.39 11.54 -24.38
C SER A 91 19.49 12.18 -25.24
N ILE A 92 20.73 12.22 -24.74
CA ILE A 92 21.88 12.73 -25.51
C ILE A 92 22.08 11.88 -26.77
N SER A 93 22.01 10.56 -26.66
CA SER A 93 22.22 9.64 -27.78
C SER A 93 21.16 9.82 -28.87
N GLU A 94 19.90 10.01 -28.48
CA GLU A 94 18.81 10.32 -29.39
C GLU A 94 19.01 11.65 -30.12
N LEU A 95 19.37 12.71 -29.39
CA LEU A 95 19.64 14.02 -29.97
C LEU A 95 20.80 13.96 -30.97
N GLN A 96 21.91 13.30 -30.59
CA GLN A 96 23.04 13.11 -31.50
C GLN A 96 22.66 12.29 -32.75
N LYS A 97 21.79 11.28 -32.62
CA LYS A 97 21.29 10.51 -33.77
C LYS A 97 20.46 11.40 -34.70
N LYS A 98 19.60 12.27 -34.17
CA LYS A 98 18.84 13.25 -34.96
C LYS A 98 19.78 14.21 -35.69
N VAL A 99 20.78 14.76 -35.03
CA VAL A 99 21.76 15.66 -35.68
C VAL A 99 22.47 14.94 -36.83
N ARG A 100 22.97 13.72 -36.60
CA ARG A 100 23.62 12.91 -37.65
C ARG A 100 22.69 12.60 -38.81
N SER A 101 21.43 12.26 -38.55
CA SER A 101 20.48 11.96 -39.62
C SER A 101 20.20 13.19 -40.48
N HIS A 102 20.07 14.37 -39.86
CA HIS A 102 19.87 15.62 -40.59
C HIS A 102 21.08 15.95 -41.45
N LEU A 103 22.30 15.88 -40.90
CA LEU A 103 23.53 16.10 -41.67
C LEU A 103 23.66 15.16 -42.87
N CYS A 104 23.28 13.89 -42.72
CA CYS A 104 23.29 12.92 -43.82
C CYS A 104 22.21 13.18 -44.88
N SER A 105 21.15 13.95 -44.57
CA SER A 105 20.14 14.35 -45.55
C SER A 105 20.54 15.58 -46.37
N PHE A 106 21.61 16.29 -45.97
CA PHE A 106 22.13 17.47 -46.66
C PHE A 106 23.43 17.20 -47.45
N ALA A 107 24.01 15.99 -47.33
CA ALA A 107 25.18 15.53 -48.07
C ALA A 107 24.76 14.55 -49.18
#